data_AF-O83558-F1
#
_entry.id   AF-O83558-F1
#
_cell.length_a   1.000
_cell.length_b   1.000
_cell.length_c   1.000
_cell.angle_alpha   90.00
_cell.angle_beta   90.00
_cell.angle_gamma   90.00
#
_symmetry.space_group_name_H-M   'P 1'
#
loop_
_entity.id
_entity.type
_entity.pdbx_description
1 polymer ?
#
loop_
_entity_poly.entity_id
_entity_poly.type
_entity_poly.pdbx_seq_one_letter_code
_entity_poly.pdbx_strand_id
1 'polypeptide(L)'
;MRKVNCIKVITRAHTLGYCGGVRMAVRMAEHARAHHRGSVYTLGPLVHNPVTLARLRARGIECLDPAHLSFALHAPAAPGAAPHAVEEKTARTVVIRAHGVAPEVYEALERSGAQVVDATCPRVKESQRRAQGFAAQGLHVILAGDRNHGEIVGIEGYVRAGAAQACSHLPGGAPDGMLPQVQCFVVQNAREAAALPCLARAALLAQTTITQGEYDAIAAAARTRVRELTVARTICAATARRQAALRALAPTVEALLVIGGAHSANTQRLLHTARETSLPTWLVERVEDIPPDIYAFSAVGISAGASTPDCVIAAVEQALRTGGAPVASRVSSSALPKVSTCRAVCAAATSSVGSAGASGAVSPGAVRPFAVGSVR
;
A
#
# COMPACT_ATOMS: atom_id res chain seq x y z
N MET A 1 -40.19 27.40 -7.78
CA MET A 1 -39.38 26.21 -7.46
C MET A 1 -38.41 25.98 -8.61
N ARG A 2 -37.08 26.06 -8.39
CA ARG A 2 -36.13 25.64 -9.45
C ARG A 2 -36.32 24.13 -9.63
N LYS A 3 -36.64 23.68 -10.84
CA LYS A 3 -36.63 22.24 -11.15
C LYS A 3 -35.23 21.73 -10.85
N VAL A 4 -35.12 20.86 -9.86
CA VAL A 4 -33.88 20.15 -9.57
C VAL A 4 -33.69 19.19 -10.73
N ASN A 5 -32.86 19.56 -11.70
CA ASN A 5 -32.55 18.69 -12.82
C ASN A 5 -31.76 17.50 -12.29
N CYS A 6 -32.33 16.31 -12.40
CA CYS A 6 -31.66 15.05 -12.12
C CYS A 6 -31.24 14.38 -13.42
N ILE A 7 -30.14 13.63 -13.37
CA ILE A 7 -29.68 12.86 -14.54
C ILE A 7 -30.52 11.60 -14.66
N LYS A 8 -31.11 11.38 -15.85
CA LYS A 8 -32.02 10.26 -16.12
C LYS A 8 -31.28 8.93 -16.21
N VAL A 9 -30.12 8.92 -16.87
CA VAL A 9 -29.33 7.72 -17.12
C VAL A 9 -27.92 7.94 -16.60
N ILE A 10 -27.51 7.10 -15.64
CA ILE A 10 -26.14 7.07 -15.14
C ILE A 10 -25.57 5.68 -15.41
N THR A 11 -24.47 5.64 -16.15
CA THR A 11 -23.84 4.38 -16.55
C THR A 11 -22.41 4.33 -15.99
N ARG A 12 -22.11 3.31 -15.19
CA ARG A 12 -20.73 3.09 -14.68
C ARG A 12 -19.89 2.40 -15.75
N ALA A 13 -18.64 2.82 -15.90
CA ALA A 13 -17.64 2.05 -16.64
C ALA A 13 -17.47 0.67 -15.97
N HIS A 14 -17.45 -0.42 -16.72
CA HIS A 14 -17.39 -1.77 -16.15
C HIS A 14 -16.11 -2.04 -15.33
N THR A 15 -15.03 -1.27 -15.58
CA THR A 15 -13.82 -1.25 -14.74
C THR A 15 -13.66 0.16 -14.17
N LEU A 16 -13.90 0.33 -12.87
CA LEU A 16 -13.74 1.61 -12.17
C LEU A 16 -13.34 1.41 -10.69
N GLY A 17 -12.87 2.48 -10.05
CA GLY A 17 -12.55 2.49 -8.61
C GLY A 17 -11.31 1.66 -8.29
N TYR A 18 -11.24 1.12 -7.08
CA TYR A 18 -10.11 0.29 -6.62
C TYR A 18 -9.66 -0.76 -7.66
N CYS A 19 -8.35 -0.78 -7.95
CA CYS A 19 -7.76 -1.90 -8.67
C CYS A 19 -7.76 -3.17 -7.80
N GLY A 20 -7.55 -4.34 -8.41
CA GLY A 20 -7.56 -5.62 -7.70
C GLY A 20 -6.57 -5.67 -6.52
N GLY A 21 -5.36 -5.13 -6.70
CA GLY A 21 -4.33 -5.06 -5.65
C GLY A 21 -4.74 -4.18 -4.47
N VAL A 22 -5.30 -3.00 -4.75
CA VAL A 22 -5.82 -2.09 -3.71
C VAL A 22 -7.00 -2.73 -2.97
N ARG A 23 -7.96 -3.31 -3.70
CA ARG A 23 -9.13 -3.96 -3.11
C ARG A 23 -8.72 -5.13 -2.21
N MET A 24 -7.72 -5.91 -2.64
CA MET A 24 -7.12 -6.97 -1.82
C MET A 24 -6.48 -6.40 -0.56
N ALA A 25 -5.62 -5.39 -0.68
CA ALA A 25 -4.91 -4.80 0.46
C ALA A 25 -5.87 -4.24 1.52
N VAL A 26 -6.90 -3.50 1.10
CA VAL A 26 -7.93 -2.97 2.01
C VAL A 26 -8.67 -4.11 2.71
N ARG A 27 -9.10 -5.15 1.98
CA ARG A 27 -9.79 -6.30 2.60
C ARG A 27 -8.91 -7.03 3.61
N MET A 28 -7.63 -7.24 3.30
CA MET A 28 -6.70 -7.91 4.19
C MET A 28 -6.48 -7.10 5.48
N ALA A 29 -6.33 -5.78 5.38
CA ALA A 29 -6.20 -4.91 6.55
C ALA A 29 -7.47 -4.95 7.43
N GLU A 30 -8.64 -4.86 6.80
CA GLU A 30 -9.93 -4.92 7.51
C GLU A 30 -10.18 -6.30 8.14
N HIS A 31 -9.76 -7.38 7.47
CA HIS A 31 -9.85 -8.74 7.99
C HIS A 31 -8.91 -8.95 9.18
N ALA A 32 -7.65 -8.49 9.09
CA ALA A 32 -6.69 -8.52 10.19
C ALA A 32 -7.26 -7.83 11.43
N ARG A 33 -7.84 -6.63 11.26
CA ARG A 33 -8.47 -5.92 12.38
C ARG A 33 -9.63 -6.68 13.01
N ALA A 34 -10.42 -7.39 12.23
CA ALA A 34 -11.58 -8.14 12.73
C ALA A 34 -11.19 -9.40 13.51
N HIS A 35 -10.04 -10.02 13.22
CA HIS A 35 -9.67 -11.33 13.78
C HIS A 35 -8.48 -11.28 14.74
N HIS A 36 -7.64 -10.25 14.68
CA HIS A 36 -6.45 -10.12 15.51
C HIS A 36 -6.78 -9.29 16.77
N ARG A 37 -6.37 -9.80 17.94
CA ARG A 37 -6.80 -9.27 19.26
C ARG A 37 -5.99 -8.07 19.79
N GLY A 38 -4.92 -7.68 19.11
CA GLY A 38 -4.13 -6.49 19.47
C GLY A 38 -4.18 -5.38 18.41
N SER A 39 -3.19 -4.48 18.44
CA SER A 39 -3.12 -3.33 17.53
C SER A 39 -2.82 -3.78 16.10
N VAL A 40 -3.52 -3.17 15.14
CA VAL A 40 -3.30 -3.41 13.71
C VAL A 40 -2.77 -2.14 13.06
N TYR A 41 -1.62 -2.26 12.43
CA TYR A 41 -0.91 -1.19 11.76
C TYR A 41 -0.77 -1.50 10.28
N THR A 42 -0.71 -0.46 9.46
CA THR A 42 -0.26 -0.52 8.07
C THR A 42 1.14 0.07 8.00
N LEU A 43 2.04 -0.57 7.24
CA LEU A 43 3.40 -0.06 7.07
C LEU A 43 3.43 1.00 5.96
N GLY A 44 3.40 2.26 6.39
CA GLY A 44 3.10 3.41 5.55
C GLY A 44 1.64 3.44 5.10
N PRO A 45 1.23 4.47 4.34
CA PRO A 45 -0.13 4.56 3.83
C PRO A 45 -0.46 3.33 2.97
N LEU A 46 -1.50 2.59 3.37
CA LEU A 46 -1.93 1.38 2.64
C LEU A 46 -2.24 1.69 1.17
N VAL A 47 -2.87 2.84 0.96
CA VAL A 47 -3.17 3.44 -0.34
C VAL A 47 -3.00 4.96 -0.26
N HIS A 48 -2.73 5.60 -1.38
CA HIS A 48 -2.74 7.07 -1.49
C HIS A 48 -4.16 7.58 -1.77
N ASN A 49 -5.06 7.42 -0.80
CA ASN A 49 -6.41 7.99 -0.83
C ASN A 49 -6.85 8.40 0.59
N PRO A 50 -7.11 9.69 0.86
CA PRO A 50 -7.40 10.18 2.21
C PRO A 50 -8.70 9.61 2.79
N VAL A 51 -9.73 9.38 1.96
CA VAL A 51 -11.01 8.78 2.40
C VAL A 51 -10.79 7.35 2.87
N THR A 52 -10.00 6.57 2.12
CA THR A 52 -9.63 5.21 2.53
C THR A 52 -8.83 5.21 3.83
N LEU A 53 -7.84 6.09 3.95
CA LEU A 53 -7.00 6.17 5.16
C LEU A 53 -7.83 6.57 6.39
N ALA A 54 -8.76 7.53 6.25
CA ALA A 54 -9.68 7.92 7.30
C ALA A 54 -10.59 6.76 7.71
N ARG A 55 -11.14 6.01 6.74
CA ARG A 55 -11.95 4.81 7.01
C ARG A 55 -11.16 3.73 7.77
N LEU A 56 -9.92 3.47 7.39
CA LEU A 56 -9.06 2.49 8.08
C LEU A 56 -8.78 2.95 9.52
N ARG A 57 -8.44 4.23 9.71
CA ARG A 57 -8.23 4.80 11.04
C ARG A 57 -9.47 4.72 11.92
N ALA A 58 -10.65 5.02 11.38
CA ALA A 58 -11.93 4.90 12.10
C ALA A 58 -12.24 3.47 12.53
N ARG A 59 -11.64 2.46 11.88
CA ARG A 59 -11.74 1.05 12.27
C ARG A 59 -10.62 0.60 13.23
N GLY A 60 -9.78 1.53 13.69
CA GLY A 60 -8.65 1.25 14.57
C GLY A 60 -7.44 0.63 13.85
N ILE A 61 -7.29 0.90 12.54
CA ILE A 61 -6.10 0.51 11.77
C ILE A 61 -5.25 1.78 11.56
N GLU A 62 -4.12 1.85 12.24
CA GLU A 62 -3.24 3.02 12.18
C GLU A 62 -2.14 2.87 11.12
N CYS A 63 -1.62 3.99 10.64
CA CYS A 63 -0.50 4.02 9.70
C CYS A 63 0.79 4.24 10.49
N LEU A 64 1.73 3.31 10.39
CA LEU A 64 3.09 3.47 10.93
C LEU A 64 4.02 4.02 9.86
N ASP A 65 4.84 4.99 10.25
CA ASP A 65 5.97 5.38 9.42
C ASP A 65 7.03 4.25 9.47
N PRO A 66 7.52 3.75 8.31
CA PRO A 66 8.65 2.83 8.29
C PRO A 66 9.86 3.29 9.09
N ALA A 67 10.12 4.60 9.17
CA ALA A 67 11.20 5.15 9.98
C ALA A 67 11.01 4.91 11.49
N HIS A 68 9.77 4.69 11.95
CA HIS A 68 9.42 4.48 13.35
C HIS A 68 9.10 3.02 13.68
N LEU A 69 9.43 2.08 12.77
CA LEU A 69 9.11 0.66 12.93
C LEU A 69 9.66 0.07 14.24
N SER A 70 10.93 0.36 14.55
CA SER A 70 11.59 -0.14 15.76
C SER A 70 10.91 0.36 17.03
N PHE A 71 10.60 1.66 17.10
CA PHE A 71 9.94 2.27 18.25
C PHE A 71 8.50 1.74 18.44
N ALA A 72 7.74 1.63 17.35
CA ALA A 72 6.34 1.21 17.41
C ALA A 72 6.17 -0.26 17.81
N LEU A 73 7.14 -1.11 17.48
CA LEU A 73 7.09 -2.55 17.73
C LEU A 73 7.81 -2.97 19.02
N HIS A 74 8.77 -2.18 19.50
CA HIS A 74 9.42 -2.37 20.80
C HIS A 74 8.78 -1.49 21.90
N ALA A 75 7.51 -1.73 22.24
CA ALA A 75 7.08 -1.35 23.59
C ALA A 75 7.77 -2.30 24.59
N PRO A 76 8.28 -1.80 25.72
CA PRO A 76 9.01 -2.63 26.65
C PRO A 76 8.11 -3.79 27.09
N ALA A 77 8.60 -5.02 26.88
CA ALA A 77 8.06 -6.16 27.60
C ALA A 77 8.15 -5.81 29.10
N ALA A 78 7.06 -6.02 29.85
CA ALA A 78 7.06 -5.74 31.28
C ALA A 78 8.30 -6.40 31.93
N PRO A 79 8.98 -5.76 32.91
CA PRO A 79 10.14 -6.35 33.55
C PRO A 79 9.80 -7.76 34.08
N GLY A 80 10.45 -8.80 33.53
CA GLY A 80 10.19 -10.20 33.86
C GLY A 80 9.38 -11.01 32.84
N ALA A 81 8.92 -10.42 31.74
CA ALA A 81 8.27 -11.16 30.65
C ALA A 81 9.29 -12.03 29.89
N ALA A 82 9.02 -13.34 29.80
CA ALA A 82 9.83 -14.27 29.02
C ALA A 82 9.88 -13.85 27.54
N PRO A 83 11.02 -14.00 26.84
CA PRO A 83 11.24 -13.48 25.48
C PRO A 83 10.31 -14.04 24.38
N HIS A 84 9.38 -14.94 24.71
CA HIS A 84 8.48 -15.59 23.77
C HIS A 84 6.99 -15.51 24.13
N ALA A 85 6.61 -14.83 25.21
CA ALA A 85 5.20 -14.67 25.59
C ALA A 85 4.73 -13.24 25.30
N VAL A 86 4.45 -12.93 24.03
CA VAL A 86 3.67 -11.75 23.69
C VAL A 86 2.22 -12.06 24.08
N GLU A 87 1.72 -11.47 25.18
CA GLU A 87 0.31 -11.60 25.52
C GLU A 87 -0.55 -11.20 24.31
N GLU A 88 -1.63 -11.93 24.05
CA GLU A 88 -2.49 -11.75 22.87
C GLU A 88 -3.02 -10.30 22.73
N LYS A 89 -3.17 -9.59 23.85
CA LYS A 89 -3.54 -8.16 23.91
C LYS A 89 -2.43 -7.18 23.52
N THR A 90 -1.17 -7.60 23.62
CA THR A 90 0.01 -6.83 23.20
C THR A 90 0.51 -7.21 21.81
N ALA A 91 -0.10 -8.22 21.19
CA ALA A 91 0.24 -8.67 19.85
C ALA A 91 0.05 -7.54 18.84
N ARG A 92 1.10 -7.25 18.06
CA ARG A 92 1.06 -6.23 17.01
C ARG A 92 0.95 -6.91 15.67
N THR A 93 -0.03 -6.50 14.88
CA THR A 93 -0.14 -6.92 13.48
C THR A 93 0.32 -5.80 12.58
N VAL A 94 1.20 -6.09 11.65
CA VAL A 94 1.67 -5.13 10.63
C VAL A 94 1.25 -5.63 9.25
N VAL A 95 0.45 -4.80 8.58
CA VAL A 95 -0.02 -5.03 7.22
C VAL A 95 0.94 -4.36 6.24
N ILE A 96 1.60 -5.16 5.41
CA ILE A 96 2.42 -4.66 4.30
C ILE A 96 1.52 -4.11 3.21
N ARG A 97 1.82 -2.89 2.73
CA ARG A 97 1.03 -2.22 1.69
C ARG A 97 1.16 -2.87 0.32
N ALA A 98 0.24 -2.53 -0.59
CA ALA A 98 0.16 -3.13 -1.94
C ALA A 98 1.44 -2.99 -2.79
N HIS A 99 2.29 -2.00 -2.49
CA HIS A 99 3.58 -1.77 -3.14
C HIS A 99 4.69 -2.70 -2.68
N GLY A 100 4.45 -3.50 -1.65
CA GLY A 100 5.47 -4.35 -1.04
C GLY A 100 6.55 -3.58 -0.30
N VAL A 101 7.51 -4.35 0.19
CA VAL A 101 8.72 -3.91 0.90
C VAL A 101 9.88 -4.80 0.50
N ALA A 102 11.10 -4.39 0.86
CA ALA A 102 12.31 -5.18 0.67
C ALA A 102 12.36 -6.39 1.64
N PRO A 103 13.09 -7.48 1.31
CA PRO A 103 13.21 -8.67 2.17
C PRO A 103 13.63 -8.36 3.61
N GLU A 104 14.59 -7.45 3.81
CA GLU A 104 15.10 -7.04 5.13
C GLU A 104 14.02 -6.44 6.05
N VAL A 105 12.94 -5.90 5.49
CA VAL A 105 11.81 -5.37 6.27
C VAL A 105 10.97 -6.51 6.85
N TYR A 106 10.80 -7.62 6.13
CA TYR A 106 10.13 -8.80 6.66
C TYR A 106 10.93 -9.38 7.84
N GLU A 107 12.25 -9.51 7.70
CA GLU A 107 13.14 -9.99 8.77
C GLU A 107 13.10 -9.07 10.01
N ALA A 108 13.01 -7.75 9.82
CA ALA A 108 12.87 -6.80 10.92
C ALA A 108 11.53 -6.98 11.67
N LEU A 109 10.45 -7.19 10.93
CA LEU A 109 9.11 -7.43 11.51
C LEU A 109 9.05 -8.75 12.28
N GLU A 110 9.61 -9.82 11.72
CA GLU A 110 9.70 -11.12 12.37
C GLU A 110 10.52 -11.02 13.67
N ARG A 111 11.68 -10.36 13.65
CA ARG A 111 12.49 -10.12 14.84
C ARG A 111 11.78 -9.30 15.92
N SER A 112 10.85 -8.43 15.55
CA SER A 112 10.05 -7.69 16.53
C SER A 112 8.91 -8.50 17.15
N GLY A 113 8.67 -9.73 16.69
CA GLY A 113 7.54 -10.56 17.12
C GLY A 113 6.19 -10.07 16.58
N ALA A 114 6.19 -9.24 15.54
CA ALA A 114 4.95 -8.75 14.93
C ALA A 114 4.35 -9.83 14.01
N GLN A 115 3.03 -9.96 14.04
CA GLN A 115 2.31 -10.75 13.04
C GLN A 115 2.27 -9.99 11.72
N VAL A 116 2.79 -10.58 10.65
CA VAL A 116 2.84 -9.93 9.34
C VAL A 116 1.66 -10.37 8.48
N VAL A 117 0.90 -9.39 7.97
CA VAL A 117 -0.13 -9.59 6.95
C VAL A 117 0.36 -8.98 5.66
N ASP A 118 0.83 -9.82 4.74
CA ASP A 118 1.42 -9.34 3.49
C ASP A 118 0.36 -9.03 2.42
N ALA A 119 -0.03 -7.76 2.33
CA ALA A 119 -0.99 -7.28 1.35
C ALA A 119 -0.36 -6.79 0.03
N THR A 120 0.90 -7.15 -0.25
CA THR A 120 1.60 -6.83 -1.51
C THR A 120 0.84 -7.36 -2.70
N CYS A 121 0.60 -6.50 -3.70
CA CYS A 121 -0.10 -6.87 -4.92
C CYS A 121 0.61 -8.04 -5.63
N PRO A 122 -0.09 -9.09 -6.10
CA PRO A 122 0.53 -10.21 -6.80
C PRO A 122 1.36 -9.80 -8.04
N ARG A 123 0.99 -8.69 -8.70
CA ARG A 123 1.76 -8.11 -9.81
C ARG A 123 3.11 -7.54 -9.35
N VAL A 124 3.14 -6.93 -8.16
CA VAL A 124 4.37 -6.43 -7.56
C VAL A 124 5.24 -7.60 -7.11
N LYS A 125 4.65 -8.63 -6.48
CA LYS A 125 5.37 -9.88 -6.15
C LYS A 125 6.00 -10.54 -7.38
N GLU A 126 5.31 -10.53 -8.52
CA GLU A 126 5.87 -11.00 -9.80
C GLU A 126 7.10 -10.18 -10.21
N SER A 127 7.03 -8.85 -10.14
CA SER A 127 8.17 -7.97 -10.45
C SER A 127 9.35 -8.21 -9.50
N GLN A 128 9.09 -8.33 -8.19
CA GLN A 128 10.09 -8.65 -7.17
C GLN A 128 10.81 -9.97 -7.48
N ARG A 129 10.06 -11.04 -7.74
CA ARG A 129 10.64 -12.36 -8.07
C ARG A 129 11.45 -12.33 -9.36
N ARG A 130 10.96 -11.64 -10.40
CA ARG A 130 11.69 -11.50 -11.66
C ARG A 130 12.99 -10.74 -11.46
N ALA A 131 12.96 -9.61 -10.76
CA ALA A 131 14.14 -8.81 -10.46
C ALA A 131 15.19 -9.61 -9.69
N GLN A 132 14.77 -10.34 -8.66
CA GLN A 132 15.64 -11.27 -7.92
C GLN A 132 16.22 -12.35 -8.83
N GLY A 133 15.39 -12.98 -9.67
CA GLY A 133 15.83 -14.04 -10.58
C GLY A 133 16.85 -13.56 -11.62
N PHE A 134 16.67 -12.37 -12.20
CA PHE A 134 17.64 -11.79 -13.12
C PHE A 134 18.97 -11.48 -12.42
N ALA A 135 18.91 -10.91 -11.21
CA ALA A 135 20.09 -10.62 -10.43
C ALA A 135 20.85 -11.91 -10.04
N ALA A 136 20.13 -12.96 -9.63
CA ALA A 136 20.71 -14.27 -9.32
C ALA A 136 21.38 -14.94 -10.54
N GLN A 137 20.97 -14.59 -11.76
CA GLN A 137 21.59 -15.04 -13.02
C GLN A 137 22.79 -14.18 -13.45
N GLY A 138 23.20 -13.19 -12.63
CA GLY A 138 24.32 -12.30 -12.92
C GLY A 138 23.99 -11.16 -13.89
N LEU A 139 22.71 -10.85 -14.14
CA LEU A 139 22.33 -9.69 -14.96
C LEU A 139 22.27 -8.44 -14.07
N HIS A 140 22.80 -7.32 -14.56
CA HIS A 140 22.45 -6.01 -14.01
C HIS A 140 20.94 -5.79 -14.13
N VAL A 141 20.34 -5.09 -13.17
CA VAL A 141 18.90 -4.81 -13.20
C VAL A 141 18.69 -3.32 -13.39
N ILE A 142 17.87 -2.96 -14.37
CA ILE A 142 17.42 -1.60 -14.62
C ILE A 142 15.94 -1.55 -14.26
N LEU A 143 15.57 -0.67 -13.33
CA LEU A 143 14.20 -0.42 -12.91
C LEU A 143 13.73 0.92 -13.49
N ALA A 144 12.76 0.86 -14.39
CA ALA A 144 12.10 2.03 -14.95
C ALA A 144 10.97 2.48 -14.04
N GLY A 145 11.11 3.62 -13.38
CA GLY A 145 10.12 4.15 -12.46
C GLY A 145 10.67 5.22 -11.51
N ASP A 146 9.80 5.72 -10.65
CA ASP A 146 10.15 6.71 -9.62
C ASP A 146 11.03 6.07 -8.53
N ARG A 147 12.26 6.57 -8.41
CA ARG A 147 13.28 6.09 -7.46
C ARG A 147 12.85 6.17 -6.00
N ASN A 148 11.94 7.09 -5.68
CA ASN A 148 11.44 7.28 -4.32
C ASN A 148 10.14 6.50 -4.06
N HIS A 149 9.59 5.84 -5.08
CA HIS A 149 8.33 5.12 -4.94
C HIS A 149 8.54 3.79 -4.23
N GLY A 150 7.69 3.48 -3.24
CA GLY A 150 7.84 2.29 -2.40
C GLY A 150 7.90 0.96 -3.14
N GLU A 151 7.26 0.88 -4.31
CA GLU A 151 7.36 -0.30 -5.19
C GLU A 151 8.78 -0.50 -5.73
N ILE A 152 9.43 0.58 -6.20
CA ILE A 152 10.80 0.52 -6.73
C ILE A 152 11.78 0.18 -5.60
N VAL A 153 11.70 0.90 -4.48
CA VAL A 153 12.53 0.63 -3.29
C VAL A 153 12.39 -0.82 -2.83
N GLY A 154 11.15 -1.35 -2.83
CA GLY A 154 10.90 -2.75 -2.51
C GLY A 154 11.59 -3.70 -3.50
N ILE A 155 11.46 -3.47 -4.80
CA ILE A 155 12.09 -4.30 -5.84
C ILE A 155 13.62 -4.24 -5.77
N GLU A 156 14.22 -3.08 -5.47
CA GLU A 156 15.68 -2.95 -5.29
C GLU A 156 16.23 -3.89 -4.21
N GLY A 157 15.49 -4.08 -3.10
CA GLY A 157 15.84 -5.06 -2.07
C GLY A 157 15.91 -6.50 -2.61
N TYR A 158 14.95 -6.88 -3.46
CA TYR A 158 14.95 -8.19 -4.12
C TYR A 158 16.09 -8.35 -5.14
N VAL A 159 16.49 -7.27 -5.83
CA VAL A 159 17.69 -7.28 -6.68
C VAL A 159 18.94 -7.56 -5.84
N ARG A 160 19.09 -6.88 -4.69
CA ARG A 160 20.22 -7.09 -3.77
C ARG A 160 20.27 -8.52 -3.23
N ALA A 161 19.12 -9.07 -2.84
CA ALA A 161 19.00 -10.46 -2.41
C ALA A 161 19.41 -11.45 -3.51
N GLY A 162 18.99 -11.22 -4.76
CA GLY A 162 19.39 -12.06 -5.89
C GLY A 162 20.87 -11.93 -6.23
N ALA A 163 21.42 -10.72 -6.18
CA ALA A 163 22.85 -10.48 -6.40
C ALA A 163 23.72 -11.24 -5.37
N ALA A 164 23.31 -11.25 -4.09
CA ALA A 164 24.00 -12.01 -3.05
C ALA A 164 23.96 -13.54 -3.31
N GLN A 165 22.89 -14.06 -3.91
CA GLN A 165 22.76 -15.47 -4.29
C GLN A 165 23.66 -15.86 -5.47
N ALA A 166 23.86 -14.97 -6.45
CA ALA A 166 24.76 -15.26 -7.57
C ALA A 166 26.21 -15.52 -7.10
N CYS A 167 26.62 -14.87 -6.00
CA CYS A 167 27.95 -15.00 -5.42
C CYS A 167 28.20 -16.37 -4.76
N SER A 168 27.15 -17.05 -4.30
CA SER A 168 27.28 -18.28 -3.49
C SER A 168 27.31 -19.58 -4.30
N HIS A 169 27.12 -19.53 -5.63
CA HIS A 169 27.06 -20.72 -6.49
C HIS A 169 28.28 -20.91 -7.41
N LEU A 170 29.35 -20.13 -7.23
CA LEU A 170 30.62 -20.34 -7.95
C LEU A 170 31.44 -21.47 -7.31
N PRO A 171 31.74 -22.58 -8.04
CA PRO A 171 32.64 -23.61 -7.55
C PRO A 171 34.03 -23.01 -7.28
N GLY A 172 34.49 -23.09 -6.02
CA GLY A 172 35.77 -22.52 -5.57
C GLY A 172 35.66 -21.14 -4.91
N GLY A 173 34.46 -20.55 -4.82
CA GLY A 173 34.29 -19.16 -4.43
C GLY A 173 34.80 -18.22 -5.53
N ALA A 174 34.23 -17.02 -5.64
CA ALA A 174 34.87 -16.02 -6.48
C ALA A 174 36.23 -15.67 -5.86
N PRO A 175 37.33 -15.61 -6.64
CA PRO A 175 38.60 -15.12 -6.12
C PRO A 175 38.37 -13.73 -5.49
N ASP A 176 38.96 -13.51 -4.31
CA ASP A 176 38.81 -12.27 -3.55
C ASP A 176 38.94 -11.06 -4.49
N GLY A 177 37.84 -10.33 -4.66
CA GLY A 177 37.78 -9.09 -5.44
C GLY A 177 37.19 -9.16 -6.86
N MET A 178 36.80 -10.33 -7.39
CA MET A 178 36.37 -10.45 -8.81
C MET A 178 34.92 -10.90 -9.04
N LEU A 179 34.05 -10.80 -8.04
CA LEU A 179 32.61 -11.03 -8.24
C LEU A 179 32.07 -10.03 -9.29
N PRO A 180 31.36 -10.48 -10.34
CA PRO A 180 30.62 -9.56 -11.19
C PRO A 180 29.55 -8.91 -10.31
N GLN A 181 29.83 -7.69 -9.86
CA GLN A 181 28.90 -6.96 -9.01
C GLN A 181 27.66 -6.65 -9.85
N VAL A 182 26.60 -7.42 -9.63
CA VAL A 182 25.28 -7.10 -10.15
C VAL A 182 24.88 -5.75 -9.56
N GLN A 183 24.74 -4.77 -10.44
CA GLN A 183 24.31 -3.43 -10.09
C GLN A 183 22.82 -3.25 -10.39
N CYS A 184 22.13 -2.51 -9.53
CA CYS A 184 20.77 -2.05 -9.75
C CYS A 184 20.81 -0.58 -10.16
N PHE A 185 20.14 -0.24 -11.26
CA PHE A 185 19.98 1.12 -11.73
C PHE A 185 18.49 1.46 -11.76
N VAL A 186 18.08 2.53 -11.08
CA VAL A 186 16.76 3.12 -11.31
C VAL A 186 16.88 4.23 -12.33
N VAL A 187 15.96 4.29 -13.29
CA VAL A 187 15.86 5.37 -14.29
C VAL A 187 14.41 5.83 -14.39
N GLN A 188 14.18 7.14 -14.37
CA GLN A 188 12.83 7.70 -14.44
C GLN A 188 12.37 8.00 -15.88
N ASN A 189 13.31 8.18 -16.81
CA ASN A 189 13.03 8.65 -18.17
C ASN A 189 14.13 8.20 -19.15
N ALA A 190 13.87 8.40 -20.45
CA ALA A 190 14.79 8.00 -21.52
C ALA A 190 16.17 8.71 -21.44
N ARG A 191 16.23 9.95 -20.92
CA ARG A 191 17.49 10.68 -20.75
C ARG A 191 18.39 10.01 -19.70
N GLU A 192 17.83 9.63 -18.56
CA GLU A 192 18.56 8.88 -17.53
C GLU A 192 19.01 7.50 -18.05
N ALA A 193 18.15 6.80 -18.80
CA ALA A 193 18.50 5.53 -19.44
C ALA A 193 19.63 5.68 -20.46
N ALA A 194 19.64 6.78 -21.22
CA ALA A 194 20.71 7.11 -22.14
C ALA A 194 22.01 7.52 -21.42
N ALA A 195 22.01 7.74 -20.11
CA ALA A 195 23.20 8.06 -19.32
C ALA A 195 23.78 6.84 -18.57
N LEU A 196 23.17 5.66 -18.72
CA LEU A 196 23.66 4.42 -18.10
C LEU A 196 25.08 4.08 -18.56
N PRO A 197 25.91 3.45 -17.69
CA PRO A 197 27.19 2.90 -18.12
C PRO A 197 27.00 1.84 -19.21
N CYS A 198 28.05 1.54 -19.96
CA CYS A 198 28.02 0.44 -20.93
C CYS A 198 27.98 -0.89 -20.17
N LEU A 199 26.89 -1.65 -20.32
CA LEU A 199 26.68 -2.93 -19.66
C LEU A 199 26.72 -4.08 -20.67
N ALA A 200 27.32 -5.20 -20.30
CA ALA A 200 27.31 -6.40 -21.14
C ALA A 200 25.90 -7.01 -21.20
N ARG A 201 25.28 -7.23 -20.02
CA ARG A 201 24.00 -7.92 -19.89
C ARG A 201 23.15 -7.25 -18.81
N ALA A 202 21.91 -6.91 -19.14
CA ALA A 202 20.99 -6.35 -18.16
C ALA A 202 19.54 -6.77 -18.42
N ALA A 203 18.73 -6.76 -17.36
CA ALA A 203 17.28 -6.90 -17.44
C ALA A 203 16.61 -5.57 -17.08
N LEU A 204 15.67 -5.12 -17.92
CA LEU A 204 14.86 -3.94 -17.69
C LEU A 204 13.48 -4.35 -17.20
N LEU A 205 13.05 -3.82 -16.05
CA LEU A 205 11.71 -3.99 -15.48
C LEU A 205 11.06 -2.62 -15.29
N ALA A 206 9.74 -2.56 -15.43
CA ALA A 206 8.93 -1.39 -15.16
C ALA A 206 8.27 -1.43 -13.79
N GLN A 207 8.18 -0.26 -13.14
CA GLN A 207 7.16 0.02 -12.12
C GLN A 207 5.77 -0.25 -12.70
N THR A 208 4.89 -0.88 -11.92
CA THR A 208 3.57 -1.32 -12.42
C THR A 208 2.70 -0.18 -12.95
N THR A 209 2.95 1.06 -12.52
CA THR A 209 2.22 2.28 -12.87
C THR A 209 2.94 3.17 -13.89
N ILE A 210 4.10 2.82 -14.43
CA ILE A 210 4.71 3.59 -15.53
C ILE A 210 3.84 3.50 -16.81
N THR A 211 3.91 4.50 -17.69
CA THR A 211 3.20 4.42 -18.98
C THR A 211 3.94 3.51 -19.96
N GLN A 212 3.20 2.93 -20.92
CA GLN A 212 3.82 2.10 -21.96
C GLN A 212 4.79 2.91 -22.82
N GLY A 213 4.38 4.11 -23.28
CA GLY A 213 5.24 4.95 -24.13
C GLY A 213 6.53 5.41 -23.42
N GLU A 214 6.45 5.76 -22.14
CA GLU A 214 7.64 6.12 -21.35
C GLU A 214 8.57 4.92 -21.15
N TYR A 215 8.01 3.73 -20.89
CA TYR A 215 8.78 2.51 -20.77
C TYR A 215 9.44 2.10 -22.09
N ASP A 216 8.74 2.25 -23.22
CA ASP A 216 9.28 1.99 -24.55
C ASP A 216 10.42 2.95 -24.89
N ALA A 217 10.27 4.23 -24.56
CA ALA A 217 11.33 5.23 -24.72
C ALA A 217 12.56 4.92 -23.85
N ILE A 218 12.36 4.50 -22.60
CA ILE A 218 13.43 4.03 -21.71
C ILE A 218 14.11 2.78 -22.29
N ALA A 219 13.33 1.82 -22.78
CA ALA A 219 13.87 0.60 -23.38
C ALA A 219 14.71 0.91 -24.62
N ALA A 220 14.24 1.80 -25.50
CA ALA A 220 14.99 2.23 -26.67
C ALA A 220 16.33 2.89 -26.29
N ALA A 221 16.33 3.79 -25.29
CA ALA A 221 17.54 4.41 -24.80
C ALA A 221 18.50 3.40 -24.16
N ALA A 222 17.99 2.49 -23.31
CA ALA A 222 18.79 1.46 -22.65
C ALA A 222 19.45 0.49 -23.65
N ARG A 223 18.80 0.15 -24.76
CA ARG A 223 19.38 -0.70 -25.83
C ARG A 223 20.66 -0.12 -26.43
N THR A 224 20.87 1.20 -26.36
CA THR A 224 22.11 1.83 -26.83
C THR A 224 23.28 1.65 -25.86
N ARG A 225 22.98 1.31 -24.59
CA ARG A 225 23.97 1.17 -23.50
C ARG A 225 24.19 -0.27 -23.05
N VAL A 226 23.30 -1.19 -23.41
CA VAL A 226 23.35 -2.59 -22.98
C VAL A 226 23.45 -3.51 -24.18
N ARG A 227 24.52 -4.32 -24.26
CA ARG A 227 24.75 -5.24 -25.39
C ARG A 227 23.68 -6.33 -25.48
N GLU A 228 23.36 -6.98 -24.37
CA GLU A 228 22.29 -7.98 -24.26
C GLU A 228 21.23 -7.49 -23.26
N LEU A 229 20.16 -6.84 -23.77
CA LEU A 229 19.08 -6.31 -22.94
C LEU A 229 17.85 -7.22 -22.97
N THR A 230 17.50 -7.79 -21.81
CA THR A 230 16.20 -8.44 -21.60
C THR A 230 15.17 -7.41 -21.16
N VAL A 231 14.09 -7.23 -21.92
CA VAL A 231 13.02 -6.28 -21.56
C VAL A 231 11.80 -7.05 -21.04
N ALA A 232 11.52 -6.91 -19.74
CA ALA A 232 10.47 -7.66 -19.08
C ALA A 232 9.14 -6.89 -19.02
N ARG A 233 8.07 -7.49 -19.52
CA ARG A 233 6.72 -6.91 -19.42
C ARG A 233 6.19 -7.01 -17.99
N THR A 234 6.29 -5.93 -17.22
CA THR A 234 5.85 -5.84 -15.80
C THR A 234 4.84 -4.72 -15.53
N ILE A 235 4.51 -3.89 -16.53
CA ILE A 235 3.45 -2.89 -16.42
C ILE A 235 2.11 -3.57 -16.13
N CYS A 236 1.36 -3.05 -15.17
CA CYS A 236 0.07 -3.62 -14.80
C CYS A 236 -1.03 -3.15 -15.76
N ALA A 237 -1.75 -4.11 -16.35
CA ALA A 237 -2.89 -3.83 -17.23
C ALA A 237 -4.11 -3.18 -16.55
N ALA A 238 -4.06 -2.89 -15.23
CA ALA A 238 -5.18 -2.29 -14.52
C ALA A 238 -5.51 -0.87 -15.03
N THR A 239 -4.49 -0.08 -15.38
CA THR A 239 -4.68 1.28 -15.91
C THR A 239 -5.26 1.22 -17.33
N ALA A 240 -4.65 0.41 -18.21
CA ALA A 240 -5.11 0.22 -19.58
C ALA A 240 -6.56 -0.30 -19.65
N ARG A 241 -6.93 -1.30 -18.83
CA ARG A 241 -8.31 -1.82 -18.78
C ARG A 241 -9.33 -0.77 -18.37
N ARG A 242 -8.98 0.13 -17.45
CA ARG A 242 -9.87 1.21 -16.99
C ARG A 242 -10.05 2.31 -18.04
N GLN A 243 -8.99 2.62 -18.78
CA GLN A 243 -9.06 3.51 -19.94
C GLN A 243 -9.91 2.90 -21.07
N ALA A 244 -9.71 1.61 -21.38
CA ALA A 244 -10.53 0.89 -22.34
C ALA A 244 -12.01 0.84 -21.92
N ALA A 245 -12.28 0.63 -20.63
CA ALA A 245 -13.65 0.67 -20.09
C ALA A 245 -14.30 2.04 -20.24
N LEU A 246 -13.55 3.12 -20.05
CA LEU A 246 -14.05 4.48 -20.27
C LEU A 246 -14.32 4.74 -21.76
N ARG A 247 -13.41 4.31 -22.66
CA ARG A 247 -13.61 4.47 -24.11
C ARG A 247 -14.81 3.68 -24.62
N ALA A 248 -15.05 2.49 -24.08
CA ALA A 248 -16.21 1.68 -24.42
C ALA A 248 -17.54 2.30 -23.90
N LEU A 249 -17.47 3.09 -22.82
CA LEU A 249 -18.61 3.80 -22.25
C LEU A 249 -18.98 5.06 -23.04
N ALA A 250 -17.99 5.76 -23.59
CA ALA A 250 -18.20 7.07 -24.21
C ALA A 250 -19.31 7.11 -25.29
N PRO A 251 -19.44 6.14 -26.21
CA PRO A 251 -20.49 6.18 -27.24
C PRO A 251 -21.93 6.07 -26.71
N THR A 252 -22.12 5.72 -25.43
CA THR A 252 -23.45 5.47 -24.86
C THR A 252 -23.94 6.60 -23.94
N VAL A 253 -23.19 7.70 -23.83
CA VAL A 253 -23.45 8.80 -22.89
C VAL A 253 -23.16 10.16 -23.55
N GLU A 254 -23.67 11.23 -22.96
CA GLU A 254 -23.52 12.60 -23.47
C GLU A 254 -22.42 13.38 -22.74
N ALA A 255 -22.05 12.93 -21.54
CA ALA A 255 -21.00 13.52 -20.73
C ALA A 255 -20.30 12.46 -19.87
N LEU A 256 -19.08 12.77 -19.43
CA LEU A 256 -18.25 11.91 -18.59
C LEU A 256 -17.89 12.59 -17.27
N LEU A 257 -17.96 11.81 -16.18
CA LEU A 257 -17.49 12.20 -14.86
C LEU A 257 -16.40 11.22 -14.40
N VAL A 258 -15.20 11.75 -14.17
CA VAL A 258 -14.08 11.00 -13.60
C VAL A 258 -13.99 11.29 -12.11
N ILE A 259 -14.05 10.24 -11.29
CA ILE A 259 -14.03 10.37 -9.82
C ILE A 259 -12.66 9.93 -9.28
N GLY A 260 -11.96 10.81 -8.58
CA GLY A 260 -10.76 10.45 -7.84
C GLY A 260 -9.80 11.62 -7.63
N GLY A 261 -8.74 11.34 -6.88
CA GLY A 261 -7.80 12.37 -6.44
C GLY A 261 -7.15 13.15 -7.58
N ALA A 262 -7.12 14.48 -7.50
CA ALA A 262 -6.56 15.37 -8.52
C ALA A 262 -5.05 15.16 -8.73
N HIS A 263 -4.32 14.70 -7.71
CA HIS A 263 -2.89 14.39 -7.83
C HIS A 263 -2.61 12.90 -8.13
N SER A 264 -3.65 12.08 -8.31
CA SER A 264 -3.44 10.67 -8.66
C SER A 264 -3.07 10.54 -10.14
N ALA A 265 -1.86 10.06 -10.43
CA ALA A 265 -1.42 9.79 -11.79
C ALA A 265 -2.40 8.89 -12.59
N ASN A 266 -2.99 7.88 -11.93
CA ASN A 266 -4.00 7.02 -12.57
C ASN A 266 -5.31 7.76 -12.87
N THR A 267 -5.74 8.67 -11.99
CA THR A 267 -6.92 9.50 -12.23
C THR A 267 -6.66 10.52 -13.34
N GLN A 268 -5.50 11.18 -13.33
CA GLN A 268 -5.13 12.16 -14.36
C GLN A 268 -5.06 11.54 -15.76
N ARG A 269 -4.49 10.33 -15.86
CA ARG A 269 -4.48 9.58 -17.13
C ARG A 269 -5.87 9.17 -17.58
N LEU A 270 -6.74 8.78 -16.65
CA LEU A 270 -8.14 8.48 -16.95
C LEU A 270 -8.91 9.73 -17.43
N LEU A 271 -8.67 10.87 -16.80
CA LEU A 271 -9.22 12.17 -17.19
C LEU A 271 -8.73 12.58 -18.58
N HIS A 272 -7.45 12.39 -18.87
CA HIS A 272 -6.91 12.62 -20.21
C HIS A 272 -7.62 11.74 -21.25
N THR A 273 -7.73 10.43 -21.00
CA THR A 273 -8.49 9.52 -21.88
C THR A 273 -9.95 9.91 -22.04
N ALA A 274 -10.59 10.46 -21.00
CA ALA A 274 -11.95 10.97 -21.11
C ALA A 274 -12.05 12.18 -22.03
N ARG A 275 -11.10 13.13 -21.92
CA ARG A 275 -11.04 14.32 -22.78
C ARG A 275 -10.78 13.98 -24.26
N GLU A 276 -10.03 12.91 -24.55
CA GLU A 276 -9.83 12.41 -25.92
C GLU A 276 -11.14 12.01 -26.61
N THR A 277 -12.20 11.72 -25.86
CA THR A 277 -13.51 11.33 -26.44
C THR A 277 -14.31 12.52 -26.98
N SER A 278 -13.84 13.76 -26.77
CA SER A 278 -14.56 15.01 -27.11
C SER A 278 -15.89 15.22 -26.38
N LEU A 279 -16.26 14.36 -25.42
CA LEU A 279 -17.43 14.58 -24.57
C LEU A 279 -17.13 15.61 -23.47
N PRO A 280 -18.10 16.45 -23.08
CA PRO A 280 -18.04 17.23 -21.85
C PRO A 280 -17.61 16.36 -20.67
N THR A 281 -16.52 16.75 -20.01
CA THR A 281 -15.82 15.91 -19.05
C THR A 281 -15.42 16.71 -17.82
N TRP A 282 -15.72 16.18 -16.64
CA TRP A 282 -15.28 16.75 -15.37
C TRP A 282 -14.53 15.75 -14.50
N LEU A 283 -13.71 16.30 -13.61
CA LEU A 283 -13.05 15.58 -12.52
C LEU A 283 -13.70 16.01 -11.20
N VAL A 284 -14.03 15.04 -10.36
CA VAL A 284 -14.53 15.29 -9.00
C VAL A 284 -13.79 14.41 -7.99
N GLU A 285 -13.50 14.95 -6.81
CA GLU A 285 -12.97 14.16 -5.70
C GLU A 285 -14.10 13.72 -4.76
N ARG A 286 -15.16 14.53 -4.65
CA ARG A 286 -16.28 14.39 -3.72
C ARG A 286 -17.59 14.92 -4.33
N VAL A 287 -18.69 14.78 -3.58
CA VAL A 287 -20.04 15.20 -4.00
C VAL A 287 -20.12 16.71 -4.22
N GLU A 288 -19.42 17.48 -3.40
CA GLU A 288 -19.43 18.94 -3.42
C GLU A 288 -18.75 19.52 -4.68
N ASP A 289 -17.93 18.71 -5.35
CA ASP A 289 -17.20 19.12 -6.54
C ASP A 289 -18.02 18.92 -7.83
N ILE A 290 -19.24 18.35 -7.72
CA ILE A 290 -20.11 18.10 -8.89
C ILE A 290 -20.53 19.44 -9.51
N PRO A 291 -20.17 19.71 -10.78
CA PRO A 291 -20.46 21.00 -11.41
C PRO A 291 -21.95 21.09 -11.78
N PRO A 292 -22.60 22.25 -11.58
CA PRO A 292 -24.01 22.43 -11.94
C PRO A 292 -24.32 22.12 -13.42
N ASP A 293 -23.38 22.39 -14.31
CA ASP A 293 -23.55 22.21 -15.76
C ASP A 293 -23.77 20.75 -16.17
N ILE A 294 -23.34 19.79 -15.34
CA ILE A 294 -23.53 18.36 -15.63
C ILE A 294 -25.01 17.97 -15.68
N TYR A 295 -25.88 18.72 -14.99
CA TYR A 295 -27.32 18.46 -14.96
C TYR A 295 -28.05 18.93 -16.23
N ALA A 296 -27.33 19.50 -17.21
CA ALA A 296 -27.86 19.74 -18.55
C ALA A 296 -27.93 18.46 -19.41
N PHE A 297 -27.20 17.41 -19.03
CA PHE A 297 -27.11 16.15 -19.78
C PHE A 297 -28.09 15.10 -19.22
N SER A 298 -28.71 14.33 -20.11
CA SER A 298 -29.64 13.25 -19.76
C SER A 298 -28.92 11.93 -19.46
N ALA A 299 -27.79 11.67 -20.11
CA ALA A 299 -26.98 10.47 -19.95
C ALA A 299 -25.54 10.80 -19.55
N VAL A 300 -25.13 10.41 -18.34
CA VAL A 300 -23.77 10.66 -17.81
C VAL A 300 -23.06 9.35 -17.53
N GLY A 301 -21.85 9.21 -18.08
CA GLY A 301 -20.96 8.10 -17.80
C GLY A 301 -20.06 8.38 -16.61
N ILE A 302 -19.95 7.44 -15.69
CA ILE A 302 -19.07 7.56 -14.51
C ILE A 302 -17.92 6.57 -14.61
N SER A 303 -16.70 7.06 -14.40
CA SER A 303 -15.53 6.23 -14.14
C SER A 303 -14.76 6.76 -12.94
N ALA A 304 -13.80 5.98 -12.44
CA ALA A 304 -13.09 6.35 -11.22
C ALA A 304 -11.67 5.80 -11.19
N GLY A 305 -10.75 6.61 -10.64
CA GLY A 305 -9.34 6.29 -10.47
C GLY A 305 -9.09 5.02 -9.64
N ALA A 306 -7.91 4.44 -9.80
CA ALA A 306 -7.54 3.14 -9.21
C ALA A 306 -7.48 3.11 -7.67
N SER A 307 -7.57 4.27 -7.03
CA SER A 307 -7.54 4.44 -5.56
C SER A 307 -8.85 5.04 -5.04
N THR A 308 -9.89 5.19 -5.87
CA THR A 308 -11.18 5.75 -5.44
C THR A 308 -12.05 4.65 -4.81
N PRO A 309 -12.49 4.79 -3.55
CA PRO A 309 -13.32 3.79 -2.89
C PRO A 309 -14.75 3.77 -3.44
N ASP A 310 -15.37 2.58 -3.43
CA ASP A 310 -16.75 2.37 -3.90
C ASP A 310 -17.77 3.28 -3.20
N CYS A 311 -17.54 3.64 -1.92
CA CYS A 311 -18.43 4.53 -1.19
C CYS A 311 -18.44 5.96 -1.75
N VAL A 312 -17.30 6.48 -2.22
CA VAL A 312 -17.24 7.80 -2.86
C VAL A 312 -17.94 7.77 -4.21
N ILE A 313 -17.72 6.70 -4.99
CA ILE A 313 -18.38 6.49 -6.28
C ILE A 313 -19.91 6.46 -6.10
N ALA A 314 -20.39 5.69 -5.12
CA ALA A 314 -21.81 5.59 -4.82
C ALA A 314 -22.41 6.92 -4.33
N ALA A 315 -21.69 7.68 -3.51
CA ALA A 315 -22.15 8.99 -3.04
C ALA A 315 -22.30 10.00 -4.19
N VAL A 316 -21.31 10.06 -5.09
CA VAL A 316 -21.37 10.93 -6.28
C VAL A 316 -22.51 10.52 -7.21
N GLU A 317 -22.66 9.23 -7.51
CA GLU A 317 -23.78 8.74 -8.32
C GLU A 317 -25.14 9.08 -7.70
N GLN A 318 -25.27 8.92 -6.38
CA GLN A 318 -26.52 9.23 -5.70
C GLN A 318 -26.83 10.73 -5.80
N ALA A 319 -25.82 11.59 -5.62
CA ALA A 319 -26.00 13.03 -5.76
C ALA A 319 -26.41 13.44 -7.19
N LEU A 320 -25.83 12.80 -8.22
CA LEU A 320 -26.23 13.02 -9.62
C LEU A 320 -27.69 12.61 -9.87
N ARG A 321 -28.17 11.54 -9.23
CA ARG A 321 -29.59 11.12 -9.31
C ARG A 321 -30.55 12.07 -8.61
N THR A 322 -30.13 12.72 -7.54
CA THR A 322 -31.01 13.60 -6.75
C THR A 322 -30.83 15.09 -7.06
N GLY A 323 -29.97 15.44 -8.02
CA GLY A 323 -29.63 16.83 -8.33
C GLY A 323 -28.95 17.55 -7.17
N GLY A 324 -28.15 16.82 -6.37
CA GLY A 324 -27.49 17.33 -5.17
C GLY A 324 -28.38 17.45 -3.95
N ALA A 325 -29.67 17.08 -4.03
CA ALA A 325 -30.53 17.06 -2.85
C ALA A 325 -30.10 15.94 -1.88
N PRO A 326 -29.98 16.21 -0.57
CA PRO A 326 -29.67 15.17 0.41
C PRO A 326 -30.79 14.13 0.43
N VAL A 327 -30.43 12.85 0.32
CA VAL A 327 -31.39 11.75 0.47
C VAL A 327 -31.82 11.71 1.93
N ALA A 328 -33.11 11.80 2.21
CA ALA A 328 -33.65 11.54 3.54
C ALA A 328 -33.33 10.09 3.92
N SER A 329 -32.28 9.87 4.72
CA SER A 329 -31.93 8.56 5.21
C SER A 329 -33.03 8.07 6.14
N ARG A 330 -33.88 7.16 5.66
CA ARG A 330 -34.70 6.31 6.54
C ARG A 330 -33.76 5.30 7.21
N VAL A 331 -33.01 5.76 8.21
CA VAL A 331 -32.50 4.84 9.22
C VAL A 331 -33.68 4.61 10.16
N SER A 332 -34.33 3.45 10.00
CA SER A 332 -35.18 2.89 11.03
C SER A 332 -34.34 2.76 12.29
N SER A 333 -34.72 3.49 13.34
CA SER A 333 -34.24 3.33 14.70
C SER A 333 -34.81 2.04 15.31
N SER A 334 -34.51 0.89 14.72
CA SER A 334 -34.73 -0.40 15.37
C SER A 334 -33.50 -0.76 16.21
N ALA A 335 -33.63 -0.48 17.51
CA ALA A 335 -32.96 -1.15 18.63
C ALA A 335 -31.44 -1.42 18.52
N LEU A 336 -30.63 -0.44 18.90
CA LEU A 336 -29.35 -0.72 19.58
C LEU A 336 -29.67 -1.07 21.05
N PRO A 337 -29.16 -2.18 21.61
CA PRO A 337 -29.37 -2.49 23.01
C PRO A 337 -28.68 -1.43 23.87
N LYS A 338 -29.41 -0.94 24.88
CA LYS A 338 -28.87 -0.05 25.91
C LYS A 338 -27.67 -0.73 26.55
N VAL A 339 -26.47 -0.21 26.29
CA VAL A 339 -25.29 -0.52 27.10
C VAL A 339 -25.57 0.06 28.48
N SER A 340 -25.90 -0.83 29.42
CA SER A 340 -26.05 -0.48 30.82
C SER A 340 -24.73 0.09 31.31
N THR A 341 -24.80 1.28 31.88
CA THR A 341 -23.74 1.88 32.68
C THR A 341 -23.22 0.88 33.70
N CYS A 342 -21.99 0.42 33.51
CA CYS A 342 -21.23 -0.31 34.52
C CYS A 342 -20.79 0.69 35.60
N ARG A 343 -21.74 1.10 36.44
CA ARG A 343 -21.48 1.65 37.77
C ARG A 343 -21.76 0.52 38.75
N ALA A 344 -20.85 0.35 39.72
CA ALA A 344 -20.89 -0.59 40.85
C ALA A 344 -20.25 -1.99 40.61
N VAL A 345 -18.91 -2.04 40.56
CA VAL A 345 -18.12 -2.95 41.41
C VAL A 345 -16.78 -2.25 41.73
N CYS A 346 -16.81 -1.34 42.70
CA CYS A 346 -15.64 -0.92 43.47
C CYS A 346 -16.09 -0.78 44.92
N ALA A 347 -16.38 -1.93 45.53
CA ALA A 347 -16.41 -2.06 46.98
C ALA A 347 -14.98 -2.44 47.40
N ALA A 348 -14.18 -1.43 47.74
CA ALA A 348 -12.91 -1.64 48.42
C ALA A 348 -12.74 -0.53 49.46
N ALA A 349 -13.03 -0.92 50.70
CA ALA A 349 -12.42 -0.46 51.95
C ALA A 349 -12.22 1.05 52.16
N THR A 350 -13.16 1.64 52.88
CA THR A 350 -12.89 2.76 53.79
C THR A 350 -12.59 2.22 55.19
N SER A 351 -11.34 2.32 55.65
CA SER A 351 -11.04 2.56 57.06
C SER A 351 -9.58 2.99 57.29
N SER A 352 -9.49 4.23 57.79
CA SER A 352 -8.54 4.75 58.77
C SER A 352 -7.03 4.79 58.48
N VAL A 353 -6.59 6.03 58.33
CA VAL A 353 -5.28 6.63 58.58
C VAL A 353 -4.79 6.35 60.01
N GLY A 354 -3.48 6.09 60.21
CA GLY A 354 -2.87 5.99 61.55
C GLY A 354 -1.41 5.54 61.60
N SER A 355 -0.49 6.48 61.33
CA SER A 355 0.87 6.69 61.89
C SER A 355 1.82 5.55 62.33
N ALA A 356 3.06 5.71 61.84
CA ALA A 356 4.37 5.61 62.53
C ALA A 356 5.07 4.24 62.70
N GLY A 357 6.36 4.22 62.29
CA GLY A 357 7.35 3.21 62.67
C GLY A 357 8.47 3.02 61.64
N ALA A 358 9.56 3.80 61.77
CA ALA A 358 10.81 3.62 61.04
C ALA A 358 11.72 2.55 61.67
N SER A 359 12.71 2.06 60.91
CA SER A 359 13.92 1.22 61.21
C SER A 359 13.89 -0.09 60.39
N GLY A 360 14.91 -0.58 59.67
CA GLY A 360 16.30 -0.22 59.40
C GLY A 360 17.01 -1.46 58.78
N ALA A 361 18.06 -1.22 57.97
CA ALA A 361 19.15 -2.14 57.53
C ALA A 361 18.82 -3.41 56.69
N VAL A 362 19.17 -3.48 55.40
CA VAL A 362 20.46 -3.86 54.76
C VAL A 362 20.82 -5.36 54.84
N SER A 363 20.88 -6.02 53.68
CA SER A 363 22.00 -6.88 53.21
C SER A 363 21.74 -7.45 51.80
N PRO A 364 22.68 -7.32 50.83
CA PRO A 364 22.64 -8.04 49.55
C PRO A 364 23.64 -9.21 49.55
N GLY A 365 23.29 -10.34 48.94
CA GLY A 365 24.26 -11.42 48.74
C GLY A 365 23.72 -12.60 47.95
N ALA A 366 24.29 -12.81 46.75
CA ALA A 366 24.89 -14.07 46.29
C ALA A 366 24.80 -14.20 44.76
N VAL A 367 25.89 -13.81 44.10
CA VAL A 367 26.26 -14.23 42.76
C VAL A 367 26.76 -15.68 42.82
N ARG A 368 26.35 -16.54 41.90
CA ARG A 368 26.99 -17.85 41.65
C ARG A 368 27.30 -18.02 40.15
N PRO A 369 28.48 -18.54 39.77
CA PRO A 369 28.98 -18.48 38.40
C PRO A 369 28.66 -19.73 37.57
N PHE A 370 28.67 -19.53 36.25
CA PHE A 370 28.67 -20.53 35.19
C PHE A 370 29.90 -21.45 35.26
N ALA A 371 29.69 -22.76 35.09
CA ALA A 371 30.71 -23.72 34.68
C ALA A 371 30.09 -24.67 33.66
N VAL A 372 30.58 -24.62 32.41
CA VAL A 372 30.31 -25.63 31.37
C VAL A 372 31.58 -26.47 31.27
N GLY A 373 31.44 -27.76 31.57
CA GLY A 373 32.52 -28.74 31.44
C GLY A 373 32.70 -29.18 29.99
N SER A 374 33.95 -29.35 29.58
CA SER A 374 34.32 -30.09 28.37
C SER A 374 34.09 -31.59 28.59
N VAL A 375 33.45 -32.24 27.62
CA VAL A 375 33.59 -33.68 27.42
C VAL A 375 34.38 -33.89 26.13
N ARG A 376 35.23 -34.91 26.22
CA ARG A 376 36.34 -35.33 25.36
C ARG A 376 36.05 -35.47 23.88
#